data_AF-A0A9D5CAC1-F1
#
_entry.id   AF-A0A9D5CAC1-F1
#
_cell.length_a   1.000
_cell.length_b   1.000
_cell.length_c   1.000
_cell.angle_alpha   90.00
_cell.angle_beta   90.00
_cell.angle_gamma   90.00
#
_symmetry.space_group_name_H-M   'P 1'
#
loop_
_entity.id
_entity.type
_entity.pdbx_description
1 polymer ?
#
loop_
_entity_poly.entity_id
_entity_poly.type
_entity_poly.pdbx_seq_one_letter_code
_entity_poly.pdbx_strand_id
1 'polypeptide(L)'
;MYWGQNFGEGSIKDECGKYNYINIAFLTIFGNATTPALDLRHCNPTVGGCTYLGAEIKSCQTKGIKVFLSLGGPNGSYTLTSTEDAQQIADYIWNNFLGGTSSSRPFGDAVLDGIDFYIKHGTTQHWDELAQKLSNHGEQAGSVNTTFFMGLPASPNAAESGYLSPEVFNSQVQPAISRSSKYGGIMLWGVYYDPQYSSEVKPCAGVGKSCECKCAI
;
A
#
# COMPACT_ATOMS: atom_id res chain seq x y z
N MET A 1 -11.29 -2.34 2.34
CA MET A 1 -11.55 -3.60 1.61
C MET A 1 -10.38 -3.94 0.67
N TYR A 2 -10.08 -5.23 0.45
CA TYR A 2 -9.08 -5.73 -0.52
C TYR A 2 -9.75 -6.28 -1.79
N TRP A 3 -9.39 -5.77 -2.96
CA TRP A 3 -10.02 -6.07 -4.26
C TRP A 3 -8.97 -6.63 -5.23
N GLY A 4 -9.33 -7.60 -6.05
CA GLY A 4 -8.51 -8.04 -7.19
C GLY A 4 -8.21 -9.54 -7.22
N GLN A 5 -8.60 -10.28 -6.18
CA GLN A 5 -8.24 -11.69 -5.98
C GLN A 5 -9.42 -12.67 -6.17
N ASN A 6 -10.62 -12.19 -6.48
CA ASN A 6 -11.80 -13.03 -6.66
C ASN A 6 -12.67 -12.56 -7.85
N PHE A 7 -12.88 -13.41 -8.85
CA PHE A 7 -13.71 -13.09 -10.02
C PHE A 7 -15.15 -12.66 -9.68
N GLY A 8 -15.70 -13.10 -8.54
CA GLY A 8 -17.07 -12.78 -8.11
C GLY A 8 -17.21 -11.49 -7.31
N GLU A 9 -16.13 -10.74 -7.07
CA GLU A 9 -16.13 -9.55 -6.19
C GLU A 9 -16.58 -8.25 -6.88
N GLY A 10 -17.00 -8.32 -8.15
CA GLY A 10 -17.47 -7.16 -8.92
C GLY A 10 -16.34 -6.25 -9.42
N SER A 11 -16.71 -5.16 -10.12
CA SER A 11 -15.76 -4.14 -10.56
C SER A 11 -15.35 -3.23 -9.41
N ILE A 12 -14.20 -2.54 -9.52
CA ILE A 12 -13.82 -1.52 -8.53
C ILE A 12 -14.93 -0.48 -8.43
N LYS A 13 -15.49 -0.07 -9.57
CA LYS A 13 -16.55 0.94 -9.65
C LYS A 13 -17.80 0.56 -8.83
N ASP A 14 -18.18 -0.72 -8.80
CA ASP A 14 -19.35 -1.21 -8.07
C ASP A 14 -19.14 -1.23 -6.55
N GLU A 15 -17.90 -1.43 -6.11
CA GLU A 15 -17.53 -1.40 -4.70
C GLU A 15 -17.37 0.04 -4.17
N CYS A 16 -17.25 1.01 -5.06
CA CYS A 16 -17.07 2.42 -4.70
C CYS A 16 -18.33 3.08 -4.14
N GLY A 17 -18.26 3.42 -2.86
CA GLY A 17 -19.37 3.96 -2.07
C GLY A 17 -19.84 3.00 -0.97
N LYS A 18 -19.40 1.74 -1.00
CA LYS A 18 -19.60 0.80 0.13
C LYS A 18 -18.48 0.93 1.17
N TYR A 19 -17.28 1.30 0.72
CA TYR A 19 -16.09 1.41 1.56
C TYR A 19 -15.40 2.75 1.35
N ASN A 20 -14.77 3.26 2.40
CA ASN A 20 -13.97 4.48 2.35
C ASN A 20 -12.57 4.27 1.74
N TYR A 21 -12.10 3.01 1.72
CA TYR A 21 -10.76 2.60 1.32
C TYR A 21 -10.79 1.30 0.52
N ILE A 22 -10.11 1.28 -0.63
CA ILE A 22 -9.94 0.10 -1.49
C ILE A 22 -8.44 -0.16 -1.68
N ASN A 23 -8.00 -1.37 -1.35
CA ASN A 23 -6.65 -1.86 -1.59
C ASN A 23 -6.69 -2.81 -2.80
N ILE A 24 -6.08 -2.40 -3.92
CA ILE A 24 -5.92 -3.25 -5.10
C ILE A 24 -4.81 -4.26 -4.80
N ALA A 25 -5.18 -5.53 -4.75
CA ALA A 25 -4.37 -6.65 -4.31
C ALA A 25 -4.07 -7.57 -5.50
N PHE A 26 -2.81 -7.84 -5.88
CA PHE A 26 -1.56 -7.41 -5.24
C PHE A 26 -0.43 -7.18 -6.26
N LEU A 27 0.60 -6.43 -5.88
CA LEU A 27 1.93 -6.53 -6.48
C LEU A 27 2.70 -7.66 -5.79
N THR A 28 2.77 -8.83 -6.44
CA THR A 28 3.21 -10.10 -5.81
C THR A 28 4.66 -10.48 -6.13
N ILE A 29 5.28 -9.84 -7.12
CA ILE A 29 6.70 -10.03 -7.46
C ILE A 29 7.34 -8.66 -7.45
N PHE A 30 8.44 -8.51 -6.68
CA PHE A 30 9.31 -7.32 -6.70
C PHE A 30 10.57 -7.56 -5.85
N GLY A 31 11.58 -6.72 -6.09
CA GLY A 31 12.87 -6.71 -5.37
C GLY A 31 13.80 -7.85 -5.81
N ASN A 32 15.02 -7.89 -5.25
CA ASN A 32 16.08 -8.79 -5.68
C ASN A 32 16.32 -8.76 -7.21
N ALA A 33 16.31 -7.56 -7.79
CA ALA A 33 16.45 -7.32 -9.23
C ALA A 33 15.39 -8.01 -10.13
N THR A 34 14.27 -8.46 -9.56
CA THR A 34 13.15 -9.00 -10.35
C THR A 34 12.34 -7.88 -11.01
N THR A 35 11.75 -8.16 -12.17
CA THR A 35 10.77 -7.25 -12.78
C THR A 35 9.48 -7.29 -11.98
N PRO A 36 8.99 -6.16 -11.43
CA PRO A 36 7.81 -6.21 -10.60
C PRO A 36 6.56 -6.62 -11.39
N ALA A 37 5.71 -7.44 -10.78
CA ALA A 37 4.51 -7.97 -11.44
C ALA A 37 3.29 -7.91 -10.52
N LEU A 38 2.17 -7.46 -11.11
CA LEU A 38 0.85 -7.53 -10.50
C LEU A 38 0.26 -8.92 -10.73
N ASP A 39 -0.46 -9.41 -9.72
CA ASP A 39 -1.37 -10.54 -9.85
C ASP A 39 -2.79 -10.03 -9.57
N LEU A 40 -3.61 -9.97 -10.63
CA LEU A 40 -5.01 -9.61 -10.57
C LEU A 40 -5.82 -10.67 -11.32
N ARG A 41 -6.87 -11.18 -10.69
CA ARG A 41 -7.77 -12.14 -11.34
C ARG A 41 -8.62 -11.49 -12.43
N HIS A 42 -8.83 -10.18 -12.37
CA HIS A 42 -9.75 -9.45 -13.25
C HIS A 42 -9.16 -9.08 -14.61
N CYS A 43 -7.84 -8.98 -14.74
CA CYS A 43 -7.19 -8.46 -15.93
C CYS A 43 -5.74 -8.93 -16.04
N ASN A 44 -5.19 -8.91 -17.25
CA ASN A 44 -3.79 -9.26 -17.48
C ASN A 44 -2.92 -8.00 -17.63
N PRO A 45 -2.06 -7.67 -16.65
CA PRO A 45 -1.25 -6.46 -16.68
C PRO A 45 -0.11 -6.51 -17.72
N THR A 46 0.42 -7.69 -18.02
CA THR A 46 1.56 -7.91 -18.93
C THR A 46 1.25 -7.50 -20.38
N VAL A 47 -0.03 -7.56 -20.77
CA VAL A 47 -0.50 -7.17 -22.10
C VAL A 47 -1.29 -5.85 -22.08
N GLY A 48 -1.21 -5.07 -20.99
CA GLY A 48 -1.94 -3.80 -20.84
C GLY A 48 -3.45 -3.95 -20.61
N GLY A 49 -3.94 -5.17 -20.33
CA GLY A 49 -5.35 -5.47 -20.14
C GLY A 49 -5.97 -4.86 -18.88
N CYS A 50 -5.15 -4.30 -17.97
CA CYS A 50 -5.61 -3.67 -16.73
C CYS A 50 -5.76 -2.15 -16.82
N THR A 51 -5.45 -1.53 -17.97
CA THR A 51 -5.47 -0.06 -18.09
C THR A 51 -6.86 0.56 -17.90
N TYR A 52 -7.93 -0.18 -18.19
CA TYR A 52 -9.30 0.28 -17.97
C TYR A 52 -9.60 0.60 -16.50
N LEU A 53 -8.90 -0.06 -15.56
CA LEU A 53 -9.05 0.20 -14.12
C LEU A 53 -8.74 1.65 -13.78
N GLY A 54 -7.93 2.35 -14.57
CA GLY A 54 -7.64 3.77 -14.34
C GLY A 54 -8.89 4.65 -14.31
N ALA A 55 -9.85 4.41 -15.21
CA ALA A 55 -11.10 5.15 -15.22
C ALA A 55 -11.99 4.82 -14.01
N GLU A 56 -12.00 3.56 -13.58
CA GLU A 56 -12.74 3.11 -12.40
C GLU A 56 -12.17 3.71 -11.12
N ILE A 57 -10.84 3.66 -10.94
CA ILE A 57 -10.12 4.26 -9.82
C ILE A 57 -10.47 5.74 -9.70
N LYS A 58 -10.36 6.50 -10.80
CA LYS A 58 -10.70 7.93 -10.80
C LYS A 58 -12.17 8.16 -10.42
N SER A 59 -13.09 7.34 -10.93
CA SER A 59 -14.50 7.40 -10.55
C SER A 59 -14.69 7.22 -9.04
N CYS A 60 -13.94 6.33 -8.40
CA CYS A 60 -13.97 6.14 -6.95
C CYS A 60 -13.41 7.34 -6.19
N GLN A 61 -12.29 7.88 -6.66
CA GLN A 61 -11.66 9.07 -6.08
C GLN A 61 -12.57 10.30 -6.13
N THR A 62 -13.37 10.47 -7.20
CA THR A 62 -14.37 11.57 -7.27
C THR A 62 -15.46 11.46 -6.21
N LYS A 63 -15.70 10.26 -5.67
CA LYS A 63 -16.63 10.01 -4.56
C LYS A 63 -15.97 10.12 -3.18
N GLY A 64 -14.70 10.56 -3.13
CA GLY A 64 -13.93 10.65 -1.89
C GLY A 64 -13.35 9.32 -1.40
N ILE A 65 -13.49 8.23 -2.19
CA ILE A 65 -12.94 6.92 -1.83
C ILE A 65 -11.46 6.90 -2.17
N LYS A 66 -10.64 6.42 -1.23
CA LYS A 66 -9.20 6.34 -1.39
C LYS A 66 -8.79 4.96 -1.91
N VAL A 67 -7.95 4.94 -2.94
CA VAL A 67 -7.52 3.71 -3.61
C VAL A 67 -6.01 3.53 -3.51
N PHE A 68 -5.59 2.39 -2.98
CA PHE A 68 -4.20 2.04 -2.71
C PHE A 68 -3.77 0.83 -3.53
N LEU A 69 -2.48 0.74 -3.86
CA LEU A 69 -1.89 -0.52 -4.31
C LEU A 69 -1.38 -1.29 -3.10
N SER A 70 -1.76 -2.55 -2.95
CA SER A 70 -1.20 -3.43 -1.94
C SER A 70 0.00 -4.22 -2.45
N LEU A 71 1.11 -4.12 -1.73
CA LEU A 71 2.34 -4.87 -1.98
C LEU A 71 2.31 -6.19 -1.21
N GLY A 72 2.80 -7.25 -1.83
CA GLY A 72 2.98 -8.55 -1.21
C GLY A 72 1.82 -9.48 -1.52
N GLY A 73 1.07 -9.88 -0.49
CA GLY A 73 -0.02 -10.85 -0.59
C GLY A 73 0.35 -12.23 -0.01
N PRO A 74 -0.63 -13.14 0.09
CA PRO A 74 -0.41 -14.46 0.68
C PRO A 74 0.45 -15.40 -0.17
N ASN A 75 0.59 -15.09 -1.45
CA ASN A 75 1.40 -15.79 -2.43
C ASN A 75 2.26 -14.77 -3.17
N GLY A 76 3.42 -15.18 -3.69
CA GLY A 76 4.31 -14.30 -4.45
C GLY A 76 5.78 -14.46 -4.08
N SER A 77 6.65 -13.79 -4.85
CA SER A 77 8.09 -13.76 -4.63
C SER A 77 8.53 -12.31 -4.50
N TYR A 78 8.48 -11.81 -3.27
CA TYR A 78 8.84 -10.45 -2.92
C TYR A 78 9.84 -10.42 -1.77
N THR A 79 10.82 -9.54 -1.87
CA THR A 79 11.85 -9.32 -0.84
C THR A 79 12.52 -7.98 -1.08
N LEU A 80 13.33 -7.52 -0.14
CA LEU A 80 14.25 -6.40 -0.33
C LEU A 80 15.64 -6.84 0.13
N THR A 81 16.66 -6.67 -0.71
CA THR A 81 18.01 -7.19 -0.43
C THR A 81 19.02 -6.13 0.00
N SER A 82 18.71 -4.84 -0.22
CA SER A 82 19.52 -3.71 0.24
C SER A 82 18.72 -2.40 0.24
N THR A 83 19.33 -1.33 0.76
CA THR A 83 18.83 0.04 0.65
C THR A 83 18.67 0.49 -0.81
N GLU A 84 19.55 0.05 -1.70
CA GLU A 84 19.45 0.34 -3.14
C GLU A 84 18.28 -0.41 -3.78
N ASP A 85 18.02 -1.66 -3.40
CA ASP A 85 16.86 -2.43 -3.86
C ASP A 85 15.56 -1.73 -3.43
N ALA A 86 15.48 -1.28 -2.17
CA ALA A 86 14.36 -0.48 -1.67
C ALA A 86 14.18 0.83 -2.47
N GLN A 87 15.25 1.47 -2.94
CA GLN A 87 15.17 2.64 -3.83
C GLN A 87 14.60 2.29 -5.19
N GLN A 88 15.10 1.24 -5.83
CA GLN A 88 14.64 0.84 -7.15
C GLN A 88 13.14 0.48 -7.13
N ILE A 89 12.69 -0.19 -6.07
CA ILE A 89 11.26 -0.51 -5.89
C ILE A 89 10.44 0.76 -5.60
N ALA A 90 10.94 1.69 -4.79
CA ALA A 90 10.27 2.97 -4.57
C ALA A 90 10.09 3.76 -5.88
N ASP A 91 11.14 3.85 -6.70
CA ASP A 91 11.13 4.55 -7.99
C ASP A 91 10.16 3.89 -8.97
N TYR A 92 10.16 2.55 -9.03
CA TYR A 92 9.21 1.79 -9.85
C TYR A 92 7.77 2.09 -9.46
N ILE A 93 7.45 1.99 -8.16
CA ILE A 93 6.10 2.24 -7.65
C ILE A 93 5.66 3.67 -7.95
N TRP A 94 6.54 4.64 -7.69
CA TRP A 94 6.26 6.05 -7.92
C TRP A 94 5.89 6.31 -9.39
N ASN A 95 6.70 5.79 -10.32
CA ASN A 95 6.55 6.02 -11.75
C ASN A 95 5.38 5.27 -12.39
N ASN A 96 5.01 4.10 -11.86
CA ASN A 96 3.98 3.24 -12.47
C ASN A 96 2.59 3.38 -11.84
N PHE A 97 2.50 3.81 -10.58
CA PHE A 97 1.23 3.83 -9.83
C PHE A 97 0.91 5.16 -9.15
N LEU A 98 1.92 5.96 -8.81
CA LEU A 98 1.75 7.23 -8.10
C LEU A 98 2.03 8.42 -9.03
N GLY A 99 2.56 9.51 -8.49
CA GLY A 99 2.70 10.79 -9.19
C GLY A 99 3.87 10.88 -10.16
N GLY A 100 4.65 9.81 -10.34
CA GLY A 100 5.70 9.75 -11.35
C GLY A 100 5.17 9.44 -12.74
N THR A 101 6.09 9.23 -13.68
CA THR A 101 5.75 9.02 -15.10
C THR A 101 6.34 7.70 -15.62
N SER A 102 5.54 6.96 -16.37
CA SER A 102 5.95 5.73 -17.07
C SER A 102 5.14 5.62 -18.36
N SER A 103 5.74 5.09 -19.42
CA SER A 103 5.06 4.85 -20.70
C SER A 103 4.10 3.65 -20.66
N SER A 104 4.18 2.81 -19.62
CA SER A 104 3.46 1.54 -19.52
C SER A 104 2.87 1.35 -18.13
N ARG A 105 2.12 2.35 -17.65
CA ARG A 105 1.44 2.29 -16.35
C ARG A 105 0.35 1.21 -16.35
N PRO A 106 0.35 0.25 -15.40
CA PRO A 106 -0.60 -0.87 -15.44
C PRO A 106 -2.07 -0.48 -15.33
N PHE A 107 -2.37 0.62 -14.60
CA PHE A 107 -3.71 1.17 -14.44
C PHE A 107 -3.93 2.43 -15.27
N GLY A 108 -3.22 2.56 -16.39
CA GLY A 108 -3.26 3.75 -17.23
C GLY A 108 -2.79 5.01 -16.49
N ASP A 109 -3.45 6.13 -16.75
CA ASP A 109 -3.06 7.44 -16.22
C ASP A 109 -3.65 7.76 -14.83
N ALA A 110 -4.24 6.78 -14.15
CA ALA A 110 -4.66 6.95 -12.77
C ALA A 110 -3.46 7.09 -11.84
N VAL A 111 -3.57 8.02 -10.89
CA VAL A 111 -2.64 8.20 -9.78
C VAL A 111 -3.33 7.68 -8.53
N LEU A 112 -2.78 6.62 -7.94
CA LEU A 112 -3.31 6.05 -6.71
C LEU A 112 -3.10 7.00 -5.54
N ASP A 113 -3.96 6.88 -4.53
CA ASP A 113 -3.87 7.69 -3.33
C ASP A 113 -2.66 7.30 -2.49
N GLY A 114 -2.24 6.03 -2.52
CA GLY A 114 -1.03 5.57 -1.85
C GLY A 114 -0.72 4.09 -2.04
N ILE A 115 0.11 3.59 -1.13
CA ILE A 115 0.58 2.20 -1.08
C ILE A 115 0.15 1.58 0.24
N ASP A 116 -0.17 0.30 0.22
CA ASP A 116 -0.48 -0.58 1.35
C ASP A 116 0.58 -1.68 1.41
N PHE A 117 1.10 -1.99 2.59
CA PHE A 117 2.18 -2.96 2.79
C PHE A 117 1.59 -4.24 3.38
N TYR A 118 1.20 -5.20 2.55
CA TYR A 118 0.71 -6.51 3.00
C TYR A 118 1.83 -7.56 2.87
N ILE A 119 2.86 -7.42 3.71
CA ILE A 119 4.01 -8.32 3.70
C ILE A 119 3.68 -9.53 4.60
N LYS A 120 3.51 -10.71 4.02
CA LYS A 120 3.10 -11.93 4.76
C LYS A 120 4.25 -12.94 4.95
N HIS A 121 5.34 -12.80 4.20
CA HIS A 121 6.53 -13.66 4.26
C HIS A 121 7.78 -12.96 3.71
N GLY A 122 8.92 -13.63 3.81
CA GLY A 122 10.20 -13.11 3.31
C GLY A 122 11.05 -12.46 4.40
N THR A 123 11.85 -11.47 3.99
CA THR A 123 12.74 -10.71 4.90
C THR A 123 11.97 -9.75 5.79
N THR A 124 12.54 -9.41 6.95
CA THR A 124 12.07 -8.34 7.84
C THR A 124 12.81 -7.02 7.64
N GLN A 125 13.81 -6.98 6.76
CA GLN A 125 14.70 -5.83 6.56
C GLN A 125 14.23 -4.91 5.41
N HIS A 126 14.64 -3.63 5.45
CA HIS A 126 14.51 -2.62 4.39
C HIS A 126 13.09 -2.11 4.07
N TRP A 127 12.04 -2.63 4.70
CA TRP A 127 10.67 -2.15 4.51
C TRP A 127 10.46 -0.71 4.99
N ASP A 128 11.15 -0.35 6.07
CA ASP A 128 11.25 1.02 6.60
C ASP A 128 11.91 1.97 5.60
N GLU A 129 12.99 1.54 4.96
CA GLU A 129 13.68 2.31 3.92
C GLU A 129 12.81 2.49 2.68
N LEU A 130 12.09 1.45 2.24
CA LEU A 130 11.12 1.55 1.14
C LEU A 130 10.04 2.59 1.46
N ALA A 131 9.46 2.53 2.67
CA ALA A 131 8.46 3.49 3.10
C ALA A 131 9.02 4.94 3.14
N GLN A 132 10.24 5.12 3.64
CA GLN A 132 10.91 6.42 3.67
C GLN A 132 11.13 6.98 2.25
N LYS A 133 11.58 6.14 1.31
CA LYS A 133 11.88 6.56 -0.06
C LYS A 133 10.62 6.93 -0.84
N LEU A 134 9.52 6.18 -0.66
CA LEU A 134 8.21 6.54 -1.20
C LEU A 134 7.70 7.88 -0.64
N SER A 135 7.88 8.10 0.66
CA SER A 135 7.58 9.39 1.30
C SER A 135 8.35 10.53 0.63
N ASN A 136 9.67 10.37 0.47
CA ASN A 136 10.53 11.40 -0.12
C ASN A 136 10.10 11.78 -1.54
N HIS A 137 9.68 10.81 -2.36
CA HIS A 137 9.10 11.09 -3.69
C HIS A 137 7.87 12.00 -3.60
N GLY A 138 6.93 11.69 -2.70
CA GLY A 138 5.71 12.48 -2.51
C GLY A 138 5.99 13.92 -2.05
N GLU A 139 7.01 14.11 -1.21
CA GLU A 139 7.46 15.43 -0.76
C GLU A 139 8.12 16.22 -1.88
N GLN A 140 9.05 15.61 -2.62
CA GLN A 140 9.74 16.24 -3.74
C GLN A 140 8.78 16.67 -4.85
N ALA A 141 7.73 15.88 -5.09
CA ALA A 141 6.72 16.20 -6.09
C ALA A 141 5.72 17.29 -5.65
N GLY A 142 5.77 17.76 -4.40
CA GLY A 142 4.78 18.70 -3.87
C GLY A 142 3.34 18.15 -3.90
N SER A 143 3.18 16.82 -4.02
CA SER A 143 1.90 16.19 -4.33
C SER A 143 0.98 16.22 -3.11
N VAL A 144 0.10 17.22 -3.01
CA VAL A 144 -0.81 17.44 -1.85
C VAL A 144 -1.83 16.33 -1.63
N ASN A 145 -2.10 15.49 -2.62
CA ASN A 145 -3.11 14.43 -2.52
C ASN A 145 -2.54 13.03 -2.31
N THR A 146 -1.25 12.79 -2.54
CA THR A 146 -0.66 11.47 -2.34
C THR A 146 -0.48 11.23 -0.85
N THR A 147 -1.23 10.28 -0.30
CA THR A 147 -1.27 9.94 1.11
C THR A 147 -0.86 8.48 1.30
N PHE A 148 0.15 8.22 2.12
CA PHE A 148 0.64 6.86 2.34
C PHE A 148 0.05 6.26 3.62
N PHE A 149 -0.45 5.03 3.54
CA PHE A 149 -0.86 4.26 4.71
C PHE A 149 0.03 3.04 4.84
N MET A 150 0.42 2.67 6.05
CA MET A 150 1.12 1.41 6.26
C MET A 150 0.11 0.32 6.59
N GLY A 151 -0.06 -0.64 5.69
CA GLY A 151 -0.77 -1.88 5.98
C GLY A 151 -0.03 -2.69 7.05
N LEU A 152 -0.73 -3.16 8.08
CA LEU A 152 -0.16 -4.03 9.10
C LEU A 152 -1.18 -5.12 9.49
N PRO A 153 -0.73 -6.37 9.70
CA PRO A 153 -1.53 -7.37 10.40
C PRO A 153 -1.82 -6.88 11.82
N ALA A 154 -3.09 -6.92 12.24
CA ALA A 154 -3.49 -6.48 13.57
C ALA A 154 -3.07 -7.45 14.69
N SER A 155 -2.66 -8.68 14.36
CA SER A 155 -2.09 -9.63 15.31
C SER A 155 -1.25 -10.70 14.58
N PRO A 156 -0.45 -11.51 15.30
CA PRO A 156 0.25 -12.65 14.72
C PRO A 156 -0.67 -13.70 14.09
N ASN A 157 -1.96 -13.69 14.42
CA ASN A 157 -2.95 -14.61 13.84
C ASN A 157 -3.63 -14.04 12.60
N ALA A 158 -3.48 -12.74 12.35
CA ALA A 158 -4.03 -12.07 11.16
C ALA A 158 -3.23 -12.40 9.89
N ALA A 159 -1.97 -12.82 10.05
CA ALA A 159 -1.06 -13.19 8.98
C ALA A 159 0.02 -14.16 9.50
N GLU A 160 0.47 -15.10 8.67
CA GLU A 160 1.54 -16.06 9.04
C GLU A 160 2.90 -15.38 9.34
N SER A 161 3.14 -14.18 8.81
CA SER A 161 4.32 -13.35 9.07
C SER A 161 4.03 -11.88 8.74
N GLY A 162 4.95 -10.96 9.07
CA GLY A 162 4.83 -9.51 8.83
C GLY A 162 4.11 -8.72 9.91
N TYR A 163 3.63 -9.39 10.95
CA TYR A 163 3.21 -8.73 12.18
C TYR A 163 4.42 -8.03 12.83
N LEU A 164 4.31 -6.72 13.04
CA LEU A 164 5.23 -5.98 13.89
C LEU A 164 4.57 -5.83 15.26
N SER A 165 5.27 -6.09 16.37
CA SER A 165 4.71 -5.72 17.68
C SER A 165 4.52 -4.19 17.75
N PRO A 166 3.57 -3.68 18.55
CA PRO A 166 3.39 -2.23 18.70
C PRO A 166 4.65 -1.52 19.16
N GLU A 167 5.47 -2.18 19.99
CA GLU A 167 6.79 -1.67 20.41
C GLU A 167 7.73 -1.47 19.23
N VAL A 168 7.88 -2.48 18.36
CA VAL A 168 8.76 -2.41 17.18
C VAL A 168 8.25 -1.35 16.21
N PHE A 169 6.94 -1.33 15.95
CA PHE A 169 6.34 -0.30 15.10
C PHE A 169 6.62 1.10 15.65
N ASN A 170 6.33 1.35 16.92
CA ASN A 170 6.46 2.67 17.54
C ASN A 170 7.91 3.15 17.64
N SER A 171 8.87 2.25 17.86
CA SER A 171 10.27 2.62 18.10
C SER A 171 11.11 2.68 16.82
N GLN A 172 10.83 1.81 15.84
CA GLN A 172 11.70 1.66 14.66
C GLN A 172 11.06 2.18 13.38
N VAL A 173 9.74 2.01 13.23
CA VAL A 173 9.06 2.28 11.95
C VAL A 173 8.40 3.66 11.95
N GLN A 174 7.60 3.92 12.99
CA GLN A 174 6.82 5.13 13.20
C GLN A 174 7.68 6.42 13.07
N PRO A 175 8.88 6.54 13.68
CA PRO A 175 9.66 7.78 13.62
C PRO A 175 10.27 8.07 12.24
N ALA A 176 10.38 7.05 11.37
CA ALA A 176 10.84 7.23 10.00
C ALA A 176 9.69 7.69 9.11
N ILE A 177 8.56 6.98 9.14
CA ILE A 177 7.42 7.24 8.24
C ILE A 177 6.68 8.54 8.56
N SER A 178 6.62 8.92 9.84
CA SER A 178 5.88 10.12 10.26
C SER A 178 6.58 11.46 9.98
N ARG A 179 7.85 11.43 9.55
CA ARG A 179 8.56 12.62 9.05
C ARG A 179 7.90 13.15 7.79
N SER A 180 7.28 12.25 7.02
CA SER A 180 6.54 12.62 5.83
C SER A 180 5.37 13.52 6.16
N SER A 181 5.24 14.62 5.42
CA SER A 181 3.98 15.37 5.38
C SER A 181 2.84 14.60 4.68
N LYS A 182 3.17 13.50 4.00
CA LYS A 182 2.25 12.67 3.21
C LYS A 182 1.81 11.39 3.89
N TYR A 183 2.35 11.08 5.07
CA TYR A 183 1.94 9.91 5.82
C TYR A 183 0.57 10.12 6.47
N GLY A 184 -0.39 9.26 6.13
CA GLY A 184 -1.80 9.33 6.57
C GLY A 184 -2.16 8.43 7.74
N GLY A 185 -1.31 7.46 8.08
CA GLY A 185 -1.53 6.54 9.21
C GLY A 185 -1.30 5.08 8.84
N ILE A 186 -1.97 4.17 9.55
CA ILE A 186 -1.87 2.73 9.30
C ILE A 186 -3.23 2.15 8.90
N MET A 187 -3.20 1.12 8.07
CA MET A 187 -4.34 0.28 7.71
C MET A 187 -4.16 -1.08 8.37
N LEU A 188 -5.14 -1.55 9.14
CA LEU A 188 -5.06 -2.82 9.85
C LEU A 188 -5.88 -3.90 9.15
N TRP A 189 -5.25 -5.04 8.86
CA TRP A 189 -5.94 -6.27 8.49
C TRP A 189 -5.97 -7.22 9.69
N GLY A 190 -7.13 -7.59 10.24
CA GLY A 190 -8.48 -7.05 10.03
C GLY A 190 -9.16 -6.87 11.39
N VAL A 191 -10.33 -6.22 11.42
CA VAL A 191 -11.05 -5.88 12.68
C VAL A 191 -11.18 -7.06 13.64
N TYR A 192 -11.48 -8.26 13.12
CA TYR A 192 -11.60 -9.48 13.91
C TYR A 192 -10.32 -9.82 14.70
N TYR A 193 -9.17 -9.50 14.12
CA TYR A 193 -7.85 -9.81 14.67
C TYR A 193 -7.24 -8.66 15.48
N ASP A 194 -7.98 -7.57 15.69
CA ASP A 194 -7.53 -6.37 16.39
C ASP A 194 -8.23 -6.18 17.75
N PRO A 195 -7.96 -7.02 18.75
CA PRO A 195 -8.50 -6.80 20.09
C PRO A 195 -7.81 -5.63 20.82
N GLN A 196 -6.57 -5.28 20.44
CA GLN A 196 -5.75 -4.31 21.19
C GLN A 196 -4.70 -3.56 20.35
N TYR A 197 -4.37 -4.02 19.14
CA TYR A 197 -3.22 -3.50 18.39
C TYR A 197 -3.39 -2.04 18.01
N SER A 198 -4.57 -1.66 17.50
CA SER A 198 -4.90 -0.27 17.17
C SER A 198 -4.78 0.70 18.35
N SER A 199 -4.91 0.21 19.59
CA SER A 199 -4.80 1.02 20.81
C SER A 199 -3.35 1.25 21.28
N GLU A 200 -2.42 0.40 20.85
CA GLU A 200 -1.02 0.41 21.32
C GLU A 200 -0.07 1.07 20.31
N VAL A 201 -0.39 0.97 19.02
CA VAL A 201 0.35 1.65 17.96
C VAL A 201 0.07 3.15 17.97
N LYS A 202 1.12 3.93 17.77
CA LYS A 202 1.08 5.40 17.66
C LYS A 202 1.20 5.74 16.19
N PRO A 203 0.11 5.74 15.42
CA PRO A 203 0.17 5.91 13.98
C PRO A 203 0.68 7.28 13.54
N CYS A 204 1.04 8.21 14.44
CA CYS A 204 1.65 9.50 14.12
C CYS A 204 2.56 10.03 15.23
N ALA A 205 3.51 10.89 14.83
CA ALA A 205 4.41 11.62 15.73
C ALA A 205 4.10 13.11 15.67
N GLY A 206 4.06 13.74 16.85
CA GLY A 206 3.91 15.20 17.01
C GLY A 206 2.54 15.65 17.51
N VAL A 207 2.53 16.71 18.30
CA VAL A 207 1.32 17.36 18.82
C VAL A 207 0.61 18.07 17.65
N GLY A 208 -0.63 17.68 17.34
CA GLY A 208 -1.48 18.35 16.35
C GLY A 208 -1.64 17.65 14.99
N LYS A 209 -1.01 16.49 14.74
CA LYS A 209 -1.36 15.64 13.60
C LYS A 209 -2.54 14.72 13.98
N SER A 210 -3.71 14.89 13.35
CA SER A 210 -4.80 13.92 13.45
C SER A 210 -4.51 12.75 12.52
N CYS A 211 -4.36 11.55 13.07
CA CYS A 211 -4.14 10.33 12.29
C CYS A 211 -5.13 9.27 12.72
N GLU A 212 -5.72 8.60 11.73
CA GLU A 212 -6.76 7.62 11.95
C GLU A 212 -6.17 6.23 11.73
N CYS A 213 -6.15 5.40 12.79
CA CYS A 213 -6.01 3.95 12.61
C CYS A 213 -7.29 3.46 11.92
N LYS A 214 -7.17 2.95 10.70
CA LYS A 214 -8.33 2.45 9.95
C LYS A 214 -8.20 0.97 9.75
N CYS A 215 -9.18 0.22 10.26
CA CYS A 215 -9.24 -1.21 9.99
C CYS A 215 -9.92 -1.42 8.64
N ALA A 216 -9.32 -2.26 7.79
CA ALA A 216 -9.99 -2.74 6.59
C ALA A 216 -11.13 -3.67 7.02
N ILE A 217 -12.37 -3.20 6.88
CA ILE A 217 -13.57 -4.03 6.88
C ILE A 217 -13.79 -4.57 5.46
#